data_AF-A0A0Q8NK91-F1
#
_entry.id   AF-A0A0Q8NK91-F1
#
_cell.length_a   1.000
_cell.length_b   1.000
_cell.length_c   1.000
_cell.angle_alpha   90.00
_cell.angle_beta   90.00
_cell.angle_gamma   90.00
#
_symmetry.space_group_name_H-M   'P 1'
#
loop_
_entity.id
_entity.type
_entity.pdbx_description
1 polymer ?
#
loop_
_entity_poly.entity_id
_entity_poly.type
_entity_poly.pdbx_seq_one_letter_code
_entity_poly.pdbx_strand_id
1 'polypeptide(L)'
;MDDCGNISDTFTQIITIQDTTAPIWTTQAGSLNQTIECSNQEALTSAQALFPNASDLCDADVSNITKVSGQFTAYEGCANAGTYTNTWTVKDDCGNISDTFTQVITIQDTTAPIWTTQAGSLNQTIECSNQEALTSAQALFPAASDLCDADVSNIIKVSGQFTASEGCSNAGTYTNTWTVKDDCGNISD
;
A
#
# COMPACT_ATOMS: atom_id res chain seq x y z
N MET A 1 32.33 47.51 -55.45
CA MET A 1 33.01 48.56 -56.23
C MET A 1 33.46 47.92 -57.52
N ASP A 2 32.71 48.15 -58.60
CA ASP A 2 33.19 47.88 -59.95
C ASP A 2 34.01 49.06 -60.48
N ASP A 3 34.60 48.91 -61.67
CA ASP A 3 35.43 49.92 -62.35
C ASP A 3 34.69 51.24 -62.67
N CYS A 4 33.38 51.34 -62.38
CA CYS A 4 32.53 52.52 -62.59
C CYS A 4 32.01 53.15 -61.28
N GLY A 5 32.43 52.66 -60.11
CA GLY A 5 32.08 53.25 -58.82
C GLY A 5 30.79 52.73 -58.19
N ASN A 6 30.18 51.66 -58.71
CA ASN A 6 28.96 51.11 -58.13
C ASN A 6 29.27 50.23 -56.90
N ILE A 7 28.52 50.44 -55.83
CA ILE A 7 28.57 49.63 -54.60
C ILE A 7 27.25 48.86 -54.51
N SER A 8 27.31 47.53 -54.38
CA SER A 8 26.11 46.72 -54.20
C SER A 8 25.58 46.87 -52.77
N ASP A 9 24.26 46.78 -52.61
CA ASP A 9 23.63 46.72 -51.29
C ASP A 9 24.11 45.50 -50.50
N THR A 10 24.13 45.65 -49.18
CA THR A 10 24.52 44.58 -48.26
C THR A 10 23.48 43.47 -48.29
N PHE A 11 23.89 42.25 -48.65
CA PHE A 11 23.07 41.04 -48.51
C PHE A 11 23.19 40.51 -47.09
N THR A 12 22.08 40.42 -46.37
CA THR A 12 22.02 39.80 -45.04
C THR A 12 21.22 38.51 -45.09
N GLN A 13 21.73 37.49 -44.39
CA GLN A 13 21.02 36.26 -44.08
C GLN A 13 20.82 36.21 -42.57
N ILE A 14 19.60 35.90 -42.15
CA ILE A 14 19.27 35.63 -40.75
C ILE A 14 18.95 34.13 -40.65
N ILE A 15 19.56 33.45 -39.67
CA ILE A 15 19.28 32.06 -39.32
C ILE A 15 18.73 32.06 -37.90
N THR A 16 17.57 31.45 -37.70
CA THR A 16 16.93 31.31 -36.39
C THR A 16 17.03 29.87 -35.95
N ILE A 17 17.48 29.66 -34.71
CA ILE A 17 17.49 28.37 -34.03
C ILE A 17 16.45 28.46 -32.91
N GLN A 18 15.63 27.43 -32.79
CA GLN A 18 14.59 27.33 -31.77
C GLN A 18 14.54 25.88 -31.27
N ASP A 19 14.24 25.73 -29.99
CA ASP A 19 13.89 24.44 -29.42
C ASP A 19 12.37 24.41 -29.14
N THR A 20 11.75 23.34 -29.60
CA THR A 20 10.30 23.10 -29.49
C THR A 20 10.00 21.67 -29.04
N THR A 21 11.01 20.90 -28.64
CA THR A 21 10.85 19.49 -28.27
C THR A 21 10.91 19.39 -26.77
N ALA A 22 9.96 18.67 -26.18
CA ALA A 22 9.97 18.44 -24.74
C ALA A 22 10.94 17.31 -24.35
N PRO A 23 11.45 17.33 -23.09
CA PRO A 23 12.22 16.22 -22.57
C PRO A 23 11.43 14.91 -22.57
N ILE A 24 12.13 13.79 -22.76
CA ILE A 24 11.57 12.44 -22.73
C ILE A 24 12.04 11.66 -21.50
N TRP A 25 11.16 10.81 -20.96
CA TRP A 25 11.54 9.90 -19.88
C TRP A 25 12.41 8.77 -20.40
N THR A 26 13.58 8.59 -19.77
CA THR A 26 14.46 7.44 -20.02
C THR A 26 14.18 6.28 -19.07
N THR A 27 13.52 6.57 -17.94
CA THR A 27 12.97 5.53 -17.07
C THR A 27 11.76 4.88 -17.71
N GLN A 28 11.73 3.56 -17.71
CA GLN A 28 10.64 2.79 -18.30
C GLN A 28 9.32 3.02 -17.53
N ALA A 29 8.23 3.22 -18.25
CA ALA A 29 6.91 3.36 -17.65
C ALA A 29 6.57 2.15 -16.77
N GLY A 30 6.11 2.42 -15.55
CA GLY A 30 5.75 1.39 -14.57
C GLY A 30 6.91 0.69 -13.87
N SER A 31 8.18 0.92 -14.26
CA SER A 31 9.33 0.26 -13.61
C SER A 31 9.55 0.69 -12.16
N LEU A 32 8.97 1.82 -11.75
CA LEU A 32 9.02 2.32 -10.38
C LEU A 32 7.82 1.86 -9.53
N ASN A 33 6.84 1.15 -10.11
CA ASN A 33 5.69 0.67 -9.35
C ASN A 33 6.13 -0.36 -8.30
N GLN A 34 5.48 -0.34 -7.14
CA GLN A 34 5.80 -1.24 -6.03
C GLN A 34 4.52 -1.80 -5.42
N THR A 35 4.59 -3.01 -4.88
CA THR A 35 3.53 -3.62 -4.06
C THR A 35 4.12 -3.94 -2.70
N ILE A 36 3.46 -3.48 -1.64
CA ILE A 36 4.02 -3.38 -0.30
C ILE A 36 2.97 -3.84 0.71
N GLU A 37 3.39 -4.63 1.68
CA GLU A 37 2.56 -4.97 2.82
C GLU A 37 2.32 -3.73 3.68
N CYS A 38 1.09 -3.49 4.11
CA CYS A 38 0.68 -2.38 4.98
C CYS A 38 1.52 -2.24 6.27
N SER A 39 2.04 -3.34 6.80
CA SER A 39 2.90 -3.36 7.98
C SER A 39 4.34 -2.89 7.71
N ASN A 40 4.73 -2.73 6.44
CA ASN A 40 6.10 -2.42 6.04
C ASN A 40 6.30 -0.93 5.67
N GLN A 41 6.36 -0.09 6.71
CA GLN A 41 6.58 1.34 6.56
C GLN A 41 7.93 1.71 5.92
N GLU A 42 8.97 0.89 6.12
CA GLU A 42 10.30 1.12 5.52
C GLU A 42 10.27 0.90 4.01
N ALA A 43 9.59 -0.14 3.54
CA ALA A 43 9.38 -0.37 2.11
C ALA A 43 8.55 0.76 1.48
N LEU A 44 7.50 1.24 2.14
CA LEU A 44 6.73 2.38 1.65
C LEU A 44 7.60 3.64 1.51
N THR A 45 8.44 3.91 2.51
CA THR A 45 9.39 5.04 2.48
C THR A 45 10.37 4.89 1.31
N SER A 46 10.90 3.69 1.10
CA SER A 46 11.83 3.38 0.00
C SER A 46 11.17 3.53 -1.37
N ALA A 47 9.93 3.06 -1.52
CA ALA A 47 9.16 3.19 -2.77
C ALA A 47 8.83 4.65 -3.09
N GLN A 48 8.49 5.45 -2.07
CA GLN A 48 8.26 6.89 -2.22
C GLN A 48 9.52 7.67 -2.60
N ALA A 49 10.70 7.15 -2.29
CA ALA A 49 11.99 7.75 -2.62
C ALA A 49 12.47 7.42 -4.05
N LEU A 50 11.84 6.46 -4.75
CA LEU A 50 12.15 6.19 -6.15
C LEU A 50 11.89 7.42 -7.03
N PHE A 51 12.75 7.62 -8.03
CA PHE A 51 12.75 8.83 -8.86
C PHE A 51 13.07 8.49 -10.33
N PRO A 52 12.29 9.01 -11.30
CA PRO A 52 12.55 8.78 -12.72
C PRO A 52 13.68 9.67 -13.24
N ASN A 53 14.23 9.29 -14.40
CA ASN A 53 15.21 10.04 -15.17
C ASN A 53 14.61 10.44 -16.51
N ALA A 54 15.01 11.61 -17.00
CA ALA A 54 14.65 12.15 -18.30
C ALA A 54 15.92 12.56 -19.08
N SER A 55 15.75 12.83 -20.37
CA SER A 55 16.77 13.42 -21.23
C SER A 55 16.13 14.36 -22.23
N ASP A 56 16.86 15.37 -22.65
CA ASP A 56 16.51 16.22 -23.78
C ASP A 56 17.69 16.32 -24.77
N LEU A 57 17.40 16.68 -26.03
CA LEU A 57 18.42 16.77 -27.09
C LEU A 57 19.08 18.15 -27.17
N CYS A 58 18.36 19.19 -26.78
CA CYS A 58 18.79 20.59 -26.82
C CYS A 58 19.12 21.13 -25.43
N ASP A 59 18.60 20.50 -24.37
CA ASP A 59 18.91 20.76 -22.97
C ASP A 59 19.68 19.59 -22.33
N ALA A 60 20.89 19.88 -21.86
CA ALA A 60 21.74 18.89 -21.21
C ALA A 60 21.42 18.71 -19.72
N ASP A 61 20.67 19.64 -19.10
CA ASP A 61 20.31 19.62 -17.68
C ASP A 61 18.79 19.59 -17.49
N VAL A 62 18.24 18.37 -17.45
CA VAL A 62 16.83 18.12 -17.12
C VAL A 62 16.64 17.66 -15.68
N SER A 63 17.44 18.20 -14.74
CA SER A 63 17.38 17.82 -13.31
C SER A 63 16.21 18.46 -12.55
N ASN A 64 15.51 19.42 -13.15
CA ASN A 64 14.37 20.15 -12.56
C ASN A 64 13.04 19.36 -12.57
N ILE A 65 13.13 18.04 -12.43
CA ILE A 65 11.97 17.14 -12.35
C ILE A 65 11.12 17.51 -11.12
N THR A 66 9.85 17.82 -11.36
CA THR A 66 8.88 18.14 -10.32
C THR A 66 8.04 16.92 -9.99
N LYS A 67 8.02 16.50 -8.71
CA LYS A 67 7.15 15.43 -8.19
C LYS A 67 5.89 16.03 -7.58
N VAL A 68 4.73 15.45 -7.91
CA VAL A 68 3.48 15.61 -7.16
C VAL A 68 3.13 14.28 -6.51
N SER A 69 3.20 14.25 -5.18
CA SER A 69 2.86 13.05 -4.40
C SER A 69 1.35 12.85 -4.34
N GLY A 70 0.90 11.63 -4.63
CA GLY A 70 -0.50 11.24 -4.49
C GLY A 70 -0.89 11.09 -3.02
N GLN A 71 -2.17 11.31 -2.72
CA GLN A 71 -2.76 10.89 -1.45
C GLN A 71 -3.05 9.39 -1.47
N PHE A 72 -3.13 8.79 -0.27
CA PHE A 72 -3.55 7.41 -0.15
C PHE A 72 -5.03 7.27 -0.54
N THR A 73 -5.33 6.30 -1.39
CA THR A 73 -6.70 5.94 -1.76
C THR A 73 -6.94 4.50 -1.34
N ALA A 74 -7.73 4.32 -0.28
CA ALA A 74 -8.05 3.01 0.26
C ALA A 74 -8.97 2.19 -0.66
N TYR A 75 -8.88 0.87 -0.57
CA TYR A 75 -9.85 -0.03 -1.19
C TYR A 75 -11.14 -0.12 -0.37
N GLU A 76 -12.26 -0.30 -1.06
CA GLU A 76 -13.54 -0.51 -0.39
C GLU A 76 -13.50 -1.82 0.41
N GLY A 77 -13.84 -1.73 1.69
CA GLY A 77 -13.86 -2.88 2.60
C GLY A 77 -12.51 -3.30 3.16
N CYS A 78 -11.40 -2.65 2.80
CA CYS A 78 -10.05 -2.96 3.30
C CYS A 78 -9.28 -1.64 3.42
N ALA A 79 -9.61 -0.87 4.46
CA ALA A 79 -9.20 0.53 4.61
C ALA A 79 -7.67 0.72 4.76
N ASN A 80 -6.98 -0.35 5.15
CA ASN A 80 -5.55 -0.48 5.32
C ASN A 80 -4.80 -0.92 4.05
N ALA A 81 -5.50 -1.28 2.97
CA ALA A 81 -4.92 -1.49 1.65
C ALA A 81 -5.44 -0.44 0.64
N GLY A 82 -4.67 -0.20 -0.41
CA GLY A 82 -4.99 0.86 -1.36
C GLY A 82 -3.82 1.24 -2.24
N THR A 83 -3.82 2.47 -2.73
CA THR A 83 -2.74 2.97 -3.59
C THR A 83 -2.32 4.39 -3.28
N TYR A 84 -1.05 4.69 -3.55
CA TYR A 84 -0.55 6.04 -3.81
C TYR A 84 -0.24 6.16 -5.30
N THR A 85 -0.61 7.28 -5.92
CA THR A 85 -0.25 7.59 -7.31
C THR A 85 0.58 8.86 -7.38
N ASN A 86 1.88 8.70 -7.57
CA ASN A 86 2.81 9.81 -7.73
C ASN A 86 2.96 10.17 -9.20
N THR A 87 3.10 11.46 -9.49
CA THR A 87 3.33 11.95 -10.86
C THR A 87 4.54 12.85 -10.93
N TRP A 88 5.21 12.86 -12.09
CA TRP A 88 6.33 13.74 -12.38
C TRP A 88 6.17 14.42 -13.73
N THR A 89 6.65 15.66 -13.79
CA THR A 89 6.84 16.44 -15.01
C THR A 89 8.23 17.06 -14.99
N VAL A 90 8.83 17.23 -16.16
CA VAL A 90 10.09 17.94 -16.32
C VAL A 90 9.96 18.98 -17.43
N LYS A 91 10.73 20.06 -17.34
CA LYS A 91 10.63 21.19 -18.25
C LYS A 91 12.03 21.59 -18.70
N ASP A 92 12.27 21.75 -19.99
CA ASP A 92 13.55 22.27 -20.47
C ASP A 92 13.69 23.79 -20.26
N ASP A 93 14.89 24.30 -20.53
CA ASP A 93 15.23 25.73 -20.48
C ASP A 93 14.39 26.62 -21.42
N CYS A 94 13.91 26.08 -22.55
CA CYS A 94 13.12 26.82 -23.54
C CYS A 94 11.63 26.87 -23.22
N GLY A 95 11.18 26.04 -22.30
CA GLY A 95 9.84 26.06 -21.76
C GLY A 95 8.98 24.83 -22.06
N ASN A 96 9.48 23.85 -22.81
CA ASN A 96 8.68 22.70 -23.21
C ASN A 96 8.57 21.71 -22.04
N ILE A 97 7.40 21.11 -21.87
CA ILE A 97 7.06 20.26 -20.72
C ILE A 97 6.86 18.83 -21.19
N SER A 98 7.45 17.87 -20.49
CA SER A 98 7.31 16.44 -20.78
C SER A 98 5.86 15.96 -20.61
N ASP A 99 5.57 14.79 -21.17
CA ASP A 99 4.44 13.98 -20.70
C ASP A 99 4.58 13.65 -19.21
N THR A 100 3.46 13.33 -18.56
CA THR A 100 3.46 12.93 -17.15
C THR A 100 4.01 11.51 -16.98
N PHE A 101 5.04 11.34 -16.15
CA PHE A 101 5.44 10.01 -15.66
C PHE A 101 4.61 9.66 -14.42
N THR A 102 4.20 8.39 -14.30
CA THR A 102 3.38 7.92 -13.18
C THR A 102 4.01 6.72 -12.49
N GLN A 103 3.93 6.72 -11.16
CA GLN A 103 4.25 5.60 -10.29
C GLN A 103 3.01 5.28 -9.47
N VAL A 104 2.66 4.00 -9.44
CA VAL A 104 1.63 3.46 -8.54
C VAL A 104 2.32 2.61 -7.48
N ILE A 105 2.10 2.96 -6.21
CA ILE A 105 2.51 2.15 -5.06
C ILE A 105 1.25 1.52 -4.50
N THR A 106 1.15 0.20 -4.59
CA THR A 106 0.06 -0.59 -4.05
C THR A 106 0.39 -1.01 -2.62
N ILE A 107 -0.49 -0.68 -1.69
CA ILE A 107 -0.49 -1.22 -0.34
C ILE A 107 -1.48 -2.38 -0.31
N GLN A 108 -1.06 -3.51 0.24
CA GLN A 108 -1.90 -4.70 0.42
C GLN A 108 -1.79 -5.20 1.85
N ASP A 109 -2.82 -5.91 2.27
CA ASP A 109 -2.82 -6.72 3.48
C ASP A 109 -3.03 -8.18 3.10
N THR A 110 -2.02 -9.00 3.38
CA THR A 110 -2.04 -10.43 3.06
C THR A 110 -1.85 -11.31 4.30
N THR A 111 -1.82 -10.69 5.48
CA THR A 111 -1.46 -11.36 6.73
C THR A 111 -2.72 -11.52 7.58
N ALA A 112 -2.99 -12.74 8.05
CA ALA A 112 -4.10 -12.96 8.96
C ALA A 112 -3.81 -12.45 10.37
N PRO A 113 -4.84 -12.05 11.13
CA PRO A 113 -4.68 -11.66 12.53
C PRO A 113 -4.08 -12.77 13.38
N ILE A 114 -3.34 -12.43 14.43
CA ILE A 114 -2.76 -13.39 15.37
C ILE A 114 -3.51 -13.39 16.71
N TRP A 115 -3.74 -14.57 17.29
CA TRP A 115 -4.27 -14.69 18.65
C TRP A 115 -3.24 -14.18 19.67
N THR A 116 -3.62 -13.18 20.46
CA THR A 116 -2.80 -12.65 21.56
C THR A 116 -3.11 -13.34 22.89
N THR A 117 -4.29 -13.97 22.98
CA THR A 117 -4.63 -14.83 24.12
C THR A 117 -3.81 -16.10 24.07
N GLN A 118 -3.11 -16.39 25.18
CA GLN A 118 -2.27 -17.58 25.29
C GLN A 118 -3.10 -18.86 25.15
N ALA A 119 -2.61 -19.81 24.35
CA ALA A 119 -3.25 -21.10 24.18
C ALA A 119 -3.53 -21.79 25.54
N GLY A 120 -4.78 -22.19 25.74
CA GLY A 120 -5.25 -22.87 26.95
C GLY A 120 -5.49 -21.98 28.17
N SER A 121 -5.20 -20.66 28.12
CA SER A 121 -5.44 -19.77 29.28
C SER A 121 -6.92 -19.58 29.60
N LEU A 122 -7.81 -19.82 28.64
CA LEU A 122 -9.26 -19.77 28.82
C LEU A 122 -9.86 -21.10 29.29
N ASN A 123 -9.07 -22.16 29.42
CA ASN A 123 -9.57 -23.46 29.88
C ASN A 123 -9.99 -23.35 31.36
N GLN A 124 -11.20 -23.78 31.68
CA GLN A 124 -11.74 -23.79 33.04
C GLN A 124 -12.17 -25.20 33.42
N THR A 125 -11.90 -25.58 34.68
CA THR A 125 -12.48 -26.77 35.31
C THR A 125 -13.39 -26.29 36.43
N ILE A 126 -14.64 -26.76 36.42
CA ILE A 126 -15.70 -26.30 37.33
C ILE A 126 -16.48 -27.50 37.87
N GLU A 127 -17.17 -27.30 38.98
CA GLU A 127 -18.08 -28.31 39.53
C GLU A 127 -19.40 -28.38 38.76
N CYS A 128 -19.93 -29.58 38.55
CA CYS A 128 -21.17 -29.81 37.79
C CYS A 128 -22.42 -29.17 38.43
N SER A 129 -22.36 -28.87 39.73
CA SER A 129 -23.42 -28.17 40.46
C SER A 129 -23.35 -26.64 40.32
N ASN A 130 -22.27 -26.09 39.77
CA ASN A 130 -22.03 -24.65 39.68
C ASN A 130 -22.36 -24.09 38.29
N GLN A 131 -23.64 -23.84 38.06
CA GLN A 131 -24.14 -23.30 36.79
C GLN A 131 -23.61 -21.88 36.50
N GLU A 132 -23.36 -21.07 37.53
CA GLU A 132 -22.81 -19.72 37.38
C GLU A 132 -21.37 -19.74 36.88
N ALA A 133 -20.56 -20.66 37.39
CA ALA A 133 -19.21 -20.89 36.90
C ALA A 133 -19.20 -21.40 35.46
N LEU A 134 -20.14 -22.27 35.07
CA LEU A 134 -20.30 -22.70 33.67
C LEU A 134 -20.63 -21.53 32.75
N THR A 135 -21.57 -20.68 33.19
CA THR A 135 -21.97 -19.49 32.43
C THR A 135 -20.80 -18.52 32.27
N SER A 136 -20.04 -18.28 33.34
CA SER A 136 -18.85 -17.44 33.33
C SER A 136 -17.74 -18.00 32.43
N ALA A 137 -17.47 -19.31 32.51
CA ALA A 137 -16.47 -19.97 31.66
C ALA A 137 -16.86 -19.91 30.17
N GLN A 138 -18.14 -20.07 29.85
CA GLN A 138 -18.65 -19.96 28.48
C GLN A 138 -18.66 -18.51 27.95
N ALA A 139 -18.63 -17.51 28.83
CA ALA A 139 -18.54 -16.10 28.45
C ALA A 139 -17.09 -15.64 28.18
N LEU A 140 -16.08 -16.44 28.52
CA LEU A 140 -14.69 -16.13 28.20
C LEU A 140 -14.48 -16.03 26.69
N PHE A 141 -13.63 -15.09 26.29
CA PHE A 141 -13.41 -14.72 24.90
C PHE A 141 -11.93 -14.42 24.65
N PRO A 142 -11.34 -14.90 23.55
CA PRO A 142 -9.97 -14.58 23.20
C PRO A 142 -9.88 -13.16 22.65
N ALA A 143 -8.65 -12.69 22.53
CA ALA A 143 -8.26 -11.46 21.84
C ALA A 143 -7.28 -11.81 20.73
N ALA A 144 -7.34 -11.01 19.66
CA ALA A 144 -6.44 -11.07 18.51
C ALA A 144 -5.87 -9.68 18.22
N SER A 145 -4.82 -9.64 17.42
CA SER A 145 -4.23 -8.41 16.89
C SER A 145 -3.76 -8.63 15.47
N ASP A 146 -3.78 -7.58 14.68
CA ASP A 146 -3.23 -7.56 13.34
C ASP A 146 -2.30 -6.35 13.18
N LEU A 147 -1.33 -6.43 12.27
CA LEU A 147 -0.35 -5.35 12.07
C LEU A 147 -0.90 -4.23 11.17
N CYS A 148 -1.95 -4.52 10.42
CA CYS A 148 -2.55 -3.63 9.44
C CYS A 148 -4.00 -3.29 9.76
N ASP A 149 -4.71 -4.19 10.43
CA ASP A 149 -6.03 -3.95 10.97
C ASP A 149 -5.97 -3.58 12.46
N ALA A 150 -6.41 -2.35 12.77
CA ALA A 150 -6.45 -1.83 14.13
C ALA A 150 -7.67 -2.33 14.93
N ASP A 151 -8.72 -2.83 14.28
CA ASP A 151 -9.95 -3.33 14.89
C ASP A 151 -10.19 -4.82 14.59
N VAL A 152 -9.47 -5.66 15.32
CA VAL A 152 -9.63 -7.12 15.23
C VAL A 152 -10.66 -7.65 16.25
N SER A 153 -11.82 -6.99 16.35
CA SER A 153 -12.87 -7.36 17.31
C SER A 153 -13.93 -8.31 16.75
N ASN A 154 -13.92 -8.56 15.44
CA ASN A 154 -14.89 -9.40 14.72
C ASN A 154 -14.67 -10.92 14.90
N ILE A 155 -14.26 -11.33 16.10
CA ILE A 155 -14.08 -12.73 16.45
C ILE A 155 -15.44 -13.43 16.51
N ILE A 156 -15.55 -14.57 15.84
CA ILE A 156 -16.73 -15.42 15.82
C ILE A 156 -16.46 -16.63 16.70
N LYS A 157 -17.32 -16.85 17.70
CA LYS A 157 -17.30 -18.06 18.53
C LYS A 157 -18.27 -19.10 17.98
N VAL A 158 -17.78 -20.33 17.79
CA VAL A 158 -18.61 -21.51 17.57
C VAL A 158 -18.65 -22.31 18.86
N SER A 159 -19.81 -22.34 19.52
CA SER A 159 -19.98 -23.07 20.78
C SER A 159 -20.06 -24.57 20.55
N GLY A 160 -19.22 -25.32 21.26
CA GLY A 160 -19.26 -26.78 21.26
C GLY A 160 -20.50 -27.32 21.96
N GLN A 161 -20.95 -28.50 21.55
CA GLN A 161 -21.94 -29.26 22.31
C GLN A 161 -21.29 -29.91 23.53
N PHE A 162 -22.09 -30.19 24.57
CA PHE A 162 -21.62 -30.94 25.72
C PHE A 162 -21.28 -32.37 25.30
N THR A 163 -20.07 -32.82 25.64
CA THR A 163 -19.64 -34.20 25.46
C THR A 163 -19.42 -34.83 26.82
N ALA A 164 -20.31 -35.75 27.20
CA ALA A 164 -20.23 -36.45 28.48
C ALA A 164 -19.01 -37.38 28.53
N SER A 165 -18.43 -37.48 29.73
CA SER A 165 -17.39 -38.46 30.03
C SER A 165 -17.97 -39.87 30.09
N GLU A 166 -17.16 -40.86 29.71
CA GLU A 166 -17.56 -42.26 29.78
C GLU A 166 -17.90 -42.65 31.22
N GLY A 167 -19.09 -43.26 31.41
CA GLY A 167 -19.57 -43.68 32.73
C GLY A 167 -20.04 -42.56 33.66
N CYS A 168 -20.04 -41.29 33.23
CA CYS A 168 -20.46 -40.15 34.05
C CYS A 168 -21.20 -39.11 33.21
N SER A 169 -22.52 -39.25 33.07
CA SER A 169 -23.34 -38.40 32.17
C SER A 169 -23.43 -36.93 32.58
N ASN A 170 -23.10 -36.60 33.84
CA ASN A 170 -23.12 -35.25 34.40
C ASN A 170 -21.73 -34.59 34.46
N ALA A 171 -20.68 -35.26 33.99
CA ALA A 171 -19.34 -34.70 33.83
C ALA A 171 -18.93 -34.79 32.36
N GLY A 172 -18.10 -33.86 31.89
CA GLY A 172 -17.75 -33.80 30.47
C GLY A 172 -17.13 -32.48 30.08
N THR A 173 -17.08 -32.20 28.78
CA THR A 173 -16.44 -31.01 28.22
C THR A 173 -17.36 -30.26 27.27
N TYR A 174 -17.09 -28.96 27.15
CA TYR A 174 -17.49 -28.14 26.02
C TYR A 174 -16.20 -27.71 25.31
N THR A 175 -16.15 -27.85 23.98
CA THR A 175 -15.02 -27.37 23.17
C THR A 175 -15.52 -26.30 22.23
N ASN A 176 -15.24 -25.04 22.55
CA ASN A 176 -15.54 -23.92 21.67
C ASN A 176 -14.37 -23.70 20.71
N THR A 177 -14.66 -23.25 19.50
CA THR A 177 -13.67 -22.75 18.56
C THR A 177 -13.94 -21.29 18.24
N TRP A 178 -12.91 -20.57 17.82
CA TRP A 178 -13.00 -19.16 17.46
C TRP A 178 -12.37 -18.95 16.11
N THR A 179 -12.95 -18.08 15.31
CA THR A 179 -12.35 -17.62 14.05
C THR A 179 -12.33 -16.11 14.07
N VAL A 180 -11.29 -15.50 13.52
CA VAL A 180 -11.16 -14.06 13.43
C VAL A 180 -10.70 -13.68 12.02
N LYS A 181 -11.15 -12.53 11.54
CA LYS A 181 -10.90 -12.08 10.17
C LYS A 181 -10.45 -10.63 10.21
N ASP A 182 -9.50 -10.19 9.39
CA ASP A 182 -9.29 -8.75 9.24
C ASP A 182 -10.30 -8.13 8.24
N ASP A 183 -10.27 -6.80 8.13
CA ASP A 183 -11.02 -6.07 7.10
C ASP A 183 -10.71 -6.59 5.68
N CYS A 184 -9.47 -7.00 5.41
CA CYS A 184 -8.99 -7.34 4.08
C CYS A 184 -9.31 -8.75 3.59
N GLY A 185 -9.82 -9.63 4.45
CA GLY A 185 -10.18 -10.96 4.05
C GLY A 185 -9.47 -12.09 4.77
N ASN A 186 -8.36 -11.83 5.45
CA ASN A 186 -7.46 -12.88 5.95
C ASN A 186 -7.99 -13.43 7.28
N ILE A 187 -7.90 -14.75 7.47
CA ILE A 187 -8.60 -15.49 8.53
C ILE A 187 -7.61 -16.28 9.39
N SER A 188 -7.85 -16.28 10.70
CA SER A 188 -7.22 -17.17 11.67
C SER A 188 -8.26 -17.95 12.47
N ASP A 189 -7.97 -19.22 12.75
CA ASP A 189 -8.82 -20.18 13.47
C ASP A 189 -8.17 -20.68 14.78
#